data_AF-A0A8X6I423-F1
#
_entry.id   AF-A0A8X6I423-F1
#
_cell.length_a   1.000
_cell.length_b   1.000
_cell.length_c   1.000
_cell.angle_alpha   90.00
_cell.angle_beta   90.00
_cell.angle_gamma   90.00
#
_symmetry.space_group_name_H-M   'P 1'
#
loop_
_entity.id
_entity.type
_entity.pdbx_description
1 polymer ?
#
loop_
_entity_poly.entity_id
_entity_poly.type
_entity_poly.pdbx_seq_one_letter_code
_entity_poly.pdbx_strand_id
1 'polypeptide(L)'
;MKLTDLKEGIIEKVESSEWATPIVPVVKTDGSIRLCADYSVTLNPNLIVPQHPLPRLEEIFASLNGGKQFTKLDFKHAYLQMKVHPESQKLMTINTHKG
;
A
#
# COMPACT_ATOMS: atom_id res chain seq x y z
N MET A 1 4.85 5.20 -1.53
CA MET A 1 4.47 6.47 -2.16
C MET A 1 5.72 7.10 -2.80
N LYS A 2 5.58 7.82 -3.90
CA LYS A 2 6.63 8.59 -4.56
C LYS A 2 6.23 10.06 -4.62
N LEU A 3 7.19 10.94 -4.86
CA LEU A 3 6.94 12.38 -5.07
C LEU A 3 6.01 12.66 -6.27
N THR A 4 5.87 11.71 -7.21
CA THR A 4 5.02 11.86 -8.40
C THR A 4 3.55 11.56 -8.13
N ASP A 5 3.22 10.93 -7.01
CA ASP A 5 1.88 10.40 -6.70
C ASP A 5 0.80 11.50 -6.67
N LEU A 6 1.16 12.75 -6.34
CA LEU A 6 0.24 13.90 -6.38
C LEU A 6 -0.17 14.27 -7.83
N LYS A 7 0.76 14.18 -8.78
CA LYS A 7 0.48 14.47 -10.19
C LYS A 7 -0.32 13.34 -10.85
N GLU A 8 -0.14 12.12 -10.35
CA GLU A 8 -0.83 10.91 -10.83
C GLU A 8 -2.23 10.74 -10.21
N GLY A 9 -2.63 11.62 -9.27
CA GLY A 9 -3.94 11.55 -8.61
C GLY A 9 -4.09 10.39 -7.64
N ILE A 10 -2.97 9.83 -7.17
CA ILE A 10 -2.94 8.76 -6.16
C ILE A 10 -3.16 9.33 -4.76
N ILE A 11 -2.67 10.55 -4.52
CA ILE A 11 -2.89 11.34 -3.31
C ILE A 11 -3.43 12.72 -3.68
N GLU A 12 -4.18 13.32 -2.76
CA GLU A 12 -4.68 14.67 -2.89
C GLU A 12 -4.38 15.48 -1.63
N LYS A 13 -4.33 16.81 -1.78
CA LYS A 13 -4.13 17.70 -0.65
C LYS A 13 -5.46 17.82 0.12
N VAL A 14 -5.38 17.71 1.44
CA VAL A 14 -6.49 17.98 2.35
C VAL A 14 -6.16 19.21 3.19
N GLU A 15 -7.16 20.03 3.50
CA GLU A 15 -6.97 21.23 4.34
C GLU A 15 -6.95 20.89 5.83
N SER A 16 -7.73 19.88 6.25
CA SER A 16 -7.77 19.39 7.63
C SER A 16 -8.16 17.92 7.68
N SER A 17 -7.65 17.19 8.66
CA SER A 17 -8.03 15.80 8.93
C SER A 17 -7.91 15.49 10.42
N GLU A 18 -8.78 14.62 10.92
CA GLU A 18 -8.72 14.06 12.27
C GLU A 18 -7.61 13.01 12.41
N TRP A 19 -7.13 12.48 11.28
CA TRP A 19 -6.07 11.48 11.22
C TRP A 19 -4.84 12.08 10.55
N ALA A 20 -3.66 11.74 11.07
CA ALA A 20 -2.41 12.22 10.53
C ALA A 20 -1.31 11.18 10.79
N THR A 21 -0.89 10.49 9.72
CA THR A 21 0.20 9.50 9.81
C THR A 21 1.52 10.15 9.37
N PRO A 22 2.60 10.05 10.17
CA PRO A 22 3.88 10.64 9.77
C PRO A 22 4.48 9.91 8.57
N ILE A 23 5.20 10.65 7.73
CA ILE A 23 5.99 10.08 6.63
C ILE A 23 7.43 9.81 7.04
N VAL A 24 7.95 8.67 6.57
CA VAL A 24 9.33 8.23 6.72
C VAL A 24 9.95 8.18 5.32
N PRO A 25 10.92 9.07 4.99
CA PRO A 25 11.65 8.99 3.75
C PRO A 25 12.70 7.88 3.84
N VAL A 26 12.69 6.97 2.87
CA VAL A 26 13.67 5.89 2.74
C VAL A 26 14.46 6.11 1.46
N VAL A 27 15.76 6.28 1.59
CA VAL A 27 16.68 6.34 0.45
C VAL A 27 16.96 4.91 -0.02
N LYS A 28 16.63 4.62 -1.28
CA LYS A 28 16.95 3.34 -1.90
C LYS A 28 18.41 3.30 -2.35
N THR A 29 18.89 2.09 -2.64
CA THR A 29 20.24 1.86 -3.18
C THR A 29 20.47 2.56 -4.53
N ASP A 30 19.42 2.79 -5.31
CA ASP A 30 19.47 3.54 -6.58
C ASP A 30 19.46 5.08 -6.38
N GLY A 31 19.49 5.56 -5.15
CA GLY A 31 19.43 6.99 -4.80
C GLY A 31 18.03 7.60 -4.85
N SER A 32 17.01 6.85 -5.30
CA SER A 32 15.63 7.33 -5.30
C SER A 32 15.04 7.34 -3.88
N ILE A 33 14.14 8.30 -3.62
CA ILE A 33 13.45 8.42 -2.34
C ILE A 33 12.10 7.71 -2.43
N ARG A 34 11.86 6.79 -1.50
CA ARG A 34 10.54 6.20 -1.24
C ARG A 34 9.94 6.84 0.00
N LEU A 35 8.74 7.39 -0.14
CA LEU A 35 7.95 7.87 0.99
C LEU A 35 7.11 6.72 1.54
N CYS A 36 7.24 6.46 2.83
CA CYS A 36 6.51 5.44 3.57
C CYS A 36 5.71 6.11 4.69
N ALA A 37 4.39 5.91 4.73
CA ALA A 37 3.59 6.31 5.87
C ALA A 37 3.75 5.27 6.98
N ASP A 38 4.02 5.72 8.20
CA ASP A 38 4.14 4.81 9.36
C ASP A 38 2.77 4.55 10.00
N TYR A 39 1.96 3.72 9.34
CA TYR A 39 0.65 3.34 9.86
C TYR A 39 0.73 2.48 11.14
N SER A 40 1.91 2.00 11.54
CA SER A 40 2.05 1.16 12.74
C SER A 40 1.74 1.93 14.03
N VAL A 41 2.04 3.23 14.04
CA VAL A 41 1.82 4.11 15.20
C VAL A 41 0.47 4.81 15.18
N THR A 42 -0.31 4.71 14.09
CA THR A 42 -1.60 5.40 13.92
C THR A 42 -2.74 4.45 13.58
N LEU A 43 -2.85 4.06 12.33
CA LEU A 43 -4.04 3.40 11.78
C LEU A 43 -4.10 1.92 12.16
N ASN A 44 -2.98 1.19 12.04
CA ASN A 44 -2.95 -0.26 12.18
C ASN A 44 -3.51 -0.79 13.52
N PRO A 45 -3.22 -0.17 14.69
CA PRO A 45 -3.79 -0.61 15.96
C PRO A 45 -5.33 -0.48 16.05
N ASN A 46 -5.92 0.37 15.22
CA ASN A 46 -7.36 0.66 15.20
C ASN A 46 -8.12 -0.13 14.11
N LEU A 47 -7.41 -0.91 13.29
CA LEU A 47 -8.02 -1.68 12.21
C LEU A 47 -8.58 -3.01 12.72
N ILE A 48 -9.79 -3.34 12.28
CA ILE A 48 -10.31 -4.70 12.33
C ILE A 48 -9.74 -5.41 11.09
N VAL A 49 -8.83 -6.36 11.30
CA VAL A 49 -8.19 -7.10 10.20
C VAL A 49 -8.99 -8.38 9.94
N PRO A 50 -9.75 -8.47 8.83
CA PRO A 50 -10.40 -9.72 8.45
C PRO A 50 -9.35 -10.78 8.12
N GLN A 51 -9.58 -12.01 8.57
CA GLN A 51 -8.72 -13.13 8.19
C GLN A 51 -9.07 -13.60 6.78
N HIS A 52 -8.11 -13.44 5.87
CA HIS A 52 -8.15 -14.01 4.52
C HIS A 52 -7.02 -15.04 4.42
N PRO A 53 -7.30 -16.34 4.63
CA PRO A 53 -6.26 -17.36 4.58
C PRO A 53 -5.67 -17.44 3.18
N LEU A 54 -4.36 -17.31 3.07
CA LEU A 54 -3.64 -17.58 1.83
C LEU A 54 -3.46 -19.10 1.70
N PRO A 55 -3.55 -19.64 0.46
CA PRO A 55 -3.35 -21.07 0.24
C PRO A 55 -1.95 -21.50 0.67
N ARG A 56 -1.84 -22.72 1.20
CA ARG A 56 -0.55 -23.29 1.58
C ARG A 56 0.26 -23.65 0.35
N LEU A 57 1.57 -23.75 0.53
CA LEU A 57 2.47 -24.07 -0.57
C LEU A 57 2.11 -25.42 -1.22
N GLU A 58 1.73 -26.42 -0.41
CA GLU A 58 1.31 -27.74 -0.89
C GLU A 58 0.02 -27.67 -1.71
N GLU A 59 -0.94 -26.83 -1.30
CA GLU A 59 -2.20 -26.63 -2.02
C GLU A 59 -1.94 -25.97 -3.38
N ILE A 60 -1.05 -24.98 -3.43
CA ILE A 60 -0.62 -24.34 -4.68
C ILE A 60 0.03 -25.39 -5.59
N PHE A 61 0.99 -26.18 -5.12
CA PHE A 61 1.65 -27.19 -5.96
C PHE A 61 0.73 -28.31 -6.41
N ALA A 62 -0.19 -28.76 -5.54
CA ALA A 62 -1.22 -29.72 -5.93
C ALA A 62 -2.11 -29.17 -7.03
N SER A 63 -2.48 -27.87 -6.97
CA SER A 63 -3.30 -27.21 -8.01
C SER A 63 -2.59 -27.09 -9.36
N LEU A 64 -1.25 -27.05 -9.36
CA LEU A 64 -0.43 -26.92 -10.56
C LEU A 64 -0.02 -28.28 -11.17
N ASN A 65 -0.36 -29.40 -10.52
CA ASN A 65 0.01 -30.73 -10.96
C ASN A 65 -0.53 -31.04 -12.37
N GLY A 66 0.30 -31.68 -13.20
CA GLY A 66 -0.02 -31.98 -14.60
C GLY A 66 0.14 -30.79 -15.56
N GLY A 67 0.49 -29.60 -15.06
CA GLY A 67 0.88 -28.46 -15.89
C GLY A 67 2.16 -28.74 -16.68
N LYS A 68 2.18 -28.41 -17.97
CA LYS A 68 3.34 -28.61 -18.85
C LYS A 68 4.19 -27.35 -19.05
N GLN A 69 3.57 -26.19 -18.89
CA GLN A 69 4.18 -24.86 -19.07
C GLN A 69 3.54 -23.92 -18.05
N PHE A 70 4.34 -23.00 -17.53
CA PHE A 70 3.90 -22.04 -16.52
C PHE A 70 4.37 -20.64 -16.91
N THR A 71 3.50 -19.65 -16.66
CA THR A 71 3.82 -18.23 -16.82
C THR A 71 3.54 -17.53 -15.52
N LYS A 72 4.45 -16.65 -15.11
CA LYS A 72 4.28 -15.79 -13.93
C LYS A 72 3.97 -14.38 -14.39
N LEU A 73 2.90 -13.82 -13.84
CA LEU A 73 2.55 -12.41 -14.02
C LEU A 73 2.76 -11.68 -12.69
N ASP A 74 3.27 -10.45 -12.76
CA ASP A 74 3.46 -9.58 -11.62
C ASP A 74 2.80 -8.22 -11.88
N PHE A 75 2.04 -7.72 -10.91
CA PHE A 75 1.30 -6.47 -11.02
C PHE A 75 2.13 -5.33 -10.46
N LYS A 76 2.68 -4.50 -11.35
CA LYS A 76 3.43 -3.31 -10.95
C LYS A 76 2.52 -2.36 -10.16
N HIS A 77 2.96 -1.97 -8.96
CA HIS A 77 2.22 -1.06 -8.09
C HIS A 77 0.78 -1.54 -7.78
N ALA A 78 0.56 -2.85 -7.63
CA ALA A 78 -0.75 -3.48 -7.45
C ALA A 78 -1.68 -2.74 -6.47
N TYR A 79 -1.17 -2.34 -5.31
CA TYR A 79 -1.96 -1.62 -4.29
C TYR A 79 -2.54 -0.28 -4.78
N LEU A 80 -1.85 0.42 -5.70
CA LEU A 80 -2.29 1.71 -6.22
C LEU A 80 -3.33 1.59 -7.33
N GLN A 81 -3.57 0.37 -7.84
CA GLN A 81 -4.59 0.12 -8.86
C GLN A 81 -6.00 0.04 -8.25
N MET A 82 -6.10 -0.17 -6.93
CA MET A 82 -7.36 -0.24 -6.19
C MET A 82 -7.64 1.10 -5.49
N LYS A 83 -8.83 1.64 -5.71
CA LYS A 83 -9.28 2.85 -5.00
C LYS A 83 -9.70 2.51 -3.57
N VAL A 84 -9.29 3.36 -2.64
CA VAL A 84 -9.76 3.33 -1.26
C VAL A 84 -11.21 3.82 -1.22
N HIS A 85 -12.04 3.17 -0.41
CA HIS A 85 -13.43 3.59 -0.20
C HIS A 85 -13.47 5.06 0.28
N PRO A 86 -14.34 5.93 -0.27
CA PRO A 86 -14.33 7.36 0.02
C PRO A 86 -14.31 7.71 1.52
N GLU A 87 -15.12 7.02 2.32
CA GLU A 87 -15.21 7.26 3.77
C GLU A 87 -13.93 6.86 4.54
N SER A 88 -13.12 5.96 3.97
CA SER A 88 -11.88 5.47 4.57
C SER A 88 -10.66 6.30 4.15
N GLN A 89 -10.77 7.15 3.12
CA GLN A 89 -9.65 7.96 2.61
C GLN A 89 -9.06 8.86 3.70
N LYS A 90 -9.91 9.48 4.53
CA LYS A 90 -9.48 10.33 5.64
C LYS A 90 -8.56 9.61 6.63
N LEU A 91 -8.77 8.31 6.86
CA LEU A 91 -7.95 7.50 7.78
C LEU A 91 -6.51 7.33 7.28
N MET A 92 -6.30 7.42 5.97
CA MET A 92 -5.01 7.26 5.32
C MET A 92 -4.24 8.57 5.16
N THR A 93 -4.73 9.67 5.73
CA THR A 93 -4.07 10.99 5.68
C THR A 93 -2.65 10.89 6.21
N ILE A 94 -1.72 11.48 5.45
CA ILE A 94 -0.31 11.60 5.82
C ILE A 94 0.03 13.05 6.13
N ASN A 95 0.94 13.27 7.07
CA ASN A 95 1.43 14.59 7.43
C ASN A 95 2.88 14.72 6.99
N THR A 96 3.20 15.83 6.32
CA THR A 96 4.57 16.16 5.92
C THR A 96 5.13 17.27 6.78
N HIS A 97 6.45 17.47 6.77
CA HIS A 97 7.08 18.61 7.48
C HIS A 97 6.60 19.99 7.00
N LYS A 98 5.81 20.07 5.91
CA LYS A 98 5.23 21.30 5.37
C LYS A 98 3.72 21.41 5.60
N GLY A 99 3.13 20.51 6.39
CA GLY A 99 1.70 20.23 6.37
C GLY A 99 1.40 19.05 5.46
#